data_AF-A0A937LPT2-F1
#
_entry.id   AF-A0A937LPT2-F1
#
_cell.length_a   1.000
_cell.length_b   1.000
_cell.length_c   1.000
_cell.angle_alpha   90.00
_cell.angle_beta   90.00
_cell.angle_gamma   90.00
#
_symmetry.space_group_name_H-M   'P 1'
#
loop_
_entity.id
_entity.type
_entity.pdbx_description
1 polymer ?
#
loop_
_entity_poly.entity_id
_entity_poly.type
_entity_poly.pdbx_seq_one_letter_code
_entity_poly.pdbx_strand_id
1 'polypeptide(L)'
;MLGTTKIYGCIADPIDHVKAPTIFTSIFKSKNIDAVMIPLKVSSNDLTNLIQTLKKVDNFHGLTVTIPHKSAVVELCDLLDTEAETTQAVNWIKFDNNRKLIGNNFDGKGFINGFLSQNHQLSNKIIGLFGSGGAAVAIGCSLAYEGIKELKIVNRDINKANDLKKRINSFNKQLKITVFSQYDYDINNCDLIINATSLGLKKNDQVPFDVTTTQPKCIIADIIMQPEETKLLKQAKLIGRPIHYG
;
A
#
# COMPACT_ATOMS: atom_id res chain seq x y z
N MET A 1 4.71 -12.82 -29.60
CA MET A 1 5.68 -11.77 -29.22
C MET A 1 6.45 -11.41 -30.48
N LEU A 2 6.77 -10.14 -30.67
CA LEU A 2 7.52 -9.62 -31.82
C LEU A 2 8.79 -8.92 -31.31
N GLY A 3 9.69 -8.53 -32.21
CA GLY A 3 10.87 -7.72 -31.83
C GLY A 3 10.52 -6.32 -31.30
N THR A 4 9.30 -5.84 -31.54
CA THR A 4 8.77 -4.55 -31.08
C THR A 4 8.20 -4.59 -29.67
N THR A 5 8.06 -5.77 -29.08
CA THR A 5 7.33 -5.95 -27.82
C THR A 5 8.02 -5.19 -26.67
N LYS A 6 7.22 -4.42 -25.94
CA LYS A 6 7.66 -3.69 -24.74
C LYS A 6 7.79 -4.61 -23.54
N ILE A 7 8.85 -4.43 -22.76
CA ILE A 7 9.13 -5.24 -21.57
C ILE A 7 8.90 -4.41 -20.32
N TYR A 8 8.11 -4.97 -19.41
CA TYR A 8 8.01 -4.56 -18.02
C TYR A 8 8.52 -5.69 -17.14
N GLY A 9 8.89 -5.39 -15.90
CA GLY A 9 9.28 -6.41 -14.93
C GLY A 9 8.61 -6.27 -13.57
N CYS A 10 8.80 -7.28 -12.75
CA CYS A 10 8.44 -7.29 -11.35
C CYS A 10 9.65 -7.75 -10.54
N ILE A 11 10.19 -6.87 -9.68
CA ILE A 11 11.36 -7.18 -8.85
C ILE A 11 10.96 -7.48 -7.40
N ALA A 12 11.50 -8.57 -6.86
CA ALA A 12 11.32 -9.02 -5.48
C ALA A 12 12.42 -10.00 -5.06
N ASP A 13 12.53 -10.24 -3.76
CA ASP A 13 13.23 -11.41 -3.23
C ASP A 13 12.62 -11.86 -1.89
N PRO A 14 11.95 -13.03 -1.82
CA PRO A 14 11.70 -13.99 -2.90
C PRO A 14 10.64 -13.51 -3.90
N ILE A 15 10.69 -14.02 -5.14
CA ILE A 15 9.75 -13.65 -6.23
C ILE A 15 8.55 -14.60 -6.37
N ASP A 16 8.61 -15.82 -5.85
CA ASP A 16 7.73 -16.93 -6.25
C ASP A 16 6.23 -16.69 -6.00
N HIS A 17 5.90 -15.79 -5.07
CA HIS A 17 4.52 -15.48 -4.68
C HIS A 17 3.90 -14.32 -5.48
N VAL A 18 4.66 -13.61 -6.33
CA VAL A 18 4.16 -12.42 -7.02
C VAL A 18 3.22 -12.80 -8.16
N LYS A 19 2.07 -12.14 -8.22
CA LYS A 19 1.04 -12.38 -9.26
C LYS A 19 1.06 -11.33 -10.39
N ALA A 20 1.79 -10.23 -10.19
CA ALA A 20 1.80 -9.10 -11.14
C ALA A 20 2.18 -9.51 -12.58
N PRO A 21 3.20 -10.34 -12.84
CA PRO A 21 3.54 -10.74 -14.21
C PRO A 21 2.37 -11.37 -14.97
N THR A 22 1.66 -12.30 -14.34
CA THR A 22 0.49 -12.97 -14.93
C THR A 22 -0.66 -12.00 -15.16
N ILE A 23 -0.98 -11.17 -14.15
CA ILE A 23 -2.09 -10.22 -14.21
C ILE A 23 -1.85 -9.17 -15.31
N PHE A 24 -0.69 -8.49 -15.29
CA PHE A 24 -0.40 -7.43 -16.24
C PHE A 24 -0.24 -7.94 -17.67
N THR A 25 0.40 -9.09 -17.87
CA THR A 25 0.51 -9.69 -19.21
C THR A 25 -0.88 -10.04 -19.78
N SER A 26 -1.80 -10.54 -18.93
CA SER A 26 -3.19 -10.78 -19.33
C SER A 26 -3.91 -9.47 -19.67
N ILE A 27 -3.71 -8.41 -18.89
CA ILE A 27 -4.29 -7.09 -19.15
C ILE A 27 -3.76 -6.52 -20.48
N PHE A 28 -2.46 -6.57 -20.72
CA PHE A 28 -1.86 -6.09 -21.97
C PHE A 28 -2.47 -6.81 -23.18
N LYS A 29 -2.58 -8.14 -23.11
CA LYS A 29 -3.23 -8.94 -24.15
C LYS A 29 -4.69 -8.53 -24.37
N SER A 30 -5.48 -8.37 -23.30
CA SER A 30 -6.89 -7.97 -23.41
C SER A 30 -7.09 -6.58 -24.02
N LYS A 31 -6.10 -5.69 -23.87
CA LYS A 31 -6.12 -4.32 -24.37
C LYS A 31 -5.38 -4.15 -25.71
N ASN A 32 -4.95 -5.25 -26.34
CA ASN A 32 -4.13 -5.22 -27.56
C ASN A 32 -2.86 -4.35 -27.44
N ILE A 33 -2.24 -4.34 -26.26
CA ILE A 33 -0.97 -3.66 -26.00
C ILE A 33 0.16 -4.68 -26.24
N ASP A 34 1.09 -4.37 -27.16
CA ASP A 34 2.28 -5.20 -27.44
C ASP A 34 3.31 -5.09 -26.30
N ALA A 35 2.98 -5.71 -25.16
CA ALA A 35 3.80 -5.70 -23.96
C ALA A 35 3.68 -7.00 -23.15
N VAL A 36 4.72 -7.28 -22.36
CA VAL A 36 4.81 -8.40 -21.42
C VAL A 36 5.41 -7.90 -20.10
N MET A 37 4.95 -8.47 -18.98
CA MET A 37 5.62 -8.31 -17.69
C MET A 37 6.30 -9.62 -17.28
N ILE A 38 7.57 -9.57 -16.91
CA ILE A 38 8.36 -10.73 -16.45
C ILE A 38 8.73 -10.65 -14.97
N PRO A 39 8.77 -11.78 -14.24
CA PRO A 39 9.35 -11.81 -12.90
C PRO A 39 10.87 -11.70 -12.95
N LEU A 40 11.46 -10.91 -12.06
CA LEU A 40 12.91 -10.72 -11.92
C LEU A 40 13.29 -10.89 -10.44
N LYS A 41 13.87 -12.04 -10.09
CA LYS A 41 14.44 -12.23 -8.75
C LYS A 41 15.79 -11.51 -8.67
N VAL A 42 15.91 -10.56 -7.75
CA VAL A 42 17.15 -9.78 -7.59
C VAL A 42 17.44 -9.58 -6.10
N SER A 43 18.69 -9.84 -5.70
CA SER A 43 19.13 -9.59 -4.34
C SER A 43 19.23 -8.08 -4.08
N SER A 44 19.21 -7.65 -2.81
CA SER A 44 19.40 -6.23 -2.48
C SER A 44 20.76 -5.68 -2.94
N ASN A 45 21.80 -6.54 -2.99
CA ASN A 45 23.15 -6.15 -3.41
C ASN A 45 23.22 -5.87 -4.92
N ASP A 46 22.41 -6.55 -5.72
CA ASP A 46 22.41 -6.43 -7.18
C ASP A 46 21.41 -5.40 -7.70
N LEU A 47 20.56 -4.84 -6.83
CA LEU A 47 19.47 -3.93 -7.21
C LEU A 47 19.98 -2.75 -8.04
N THR A 48 21.01 -2.05 -7.56
CA THR A 48 21.57 -0.87 -8.26
C THR A 48 22.10 -1.25 -9.64
N ASN A 49 22.85 -2.36 -9.74
CA ASN A 49 23.42 -2.83 -10.99
C ASN A 49 22.32 -3.25 -11.99
N LEU A 50 21.28 -3.93 -11.50
CA LEU A 50 20.12 -4.28 -12.32
C LEU A 50 19.45 -3.04 -12.90
N ILE A 51 19.12 -2.04 -12.06
CA ILE A 51 18.45 -0.82 -12.51
C ILE A 51 19.30 -0.06 -13.55
N GLN A 52 20.61 0.07 -13.31
CA GLN A 52 21.53 0.71 -14.25
C GLN A 52 21.63 -0.05 -15.58
N THR A 53 21.58 -1.38 -15.54
CA THR A 53 21.59 -2.22 -16.74
C THR A 53 20.29 -2.08 -17.52
N LEU A 54 19.14 -2.19 -16.85
CA LEU A 54 17.82 -2.04 -17.48
C LEU A 54 17.61 -0.64 -18.07
N LYS A 55 18.21 0.39 -17.47
CA LYS A 55 18.22 1.76 -18.01
C LYS A 55 18.82 1.83 -19.43
N LYS A 56 19.72 0.92 -19.80
CA LYS A 56 20.35 0.84 -21.14
C LYS A 56 19.57 -0.02 -22.15
N VAL A 57 18.50 -0.69 -21.72
CA VAL A 57 17.69 -1.56 -22.57
C VAL A 57 16.48 -0.76 -23.07
N ASP A 58 16.51 -0.32 -24.32
CA ASP A 58 15.56 0.66 -24.88
C ASP A 58 14.10 0.21 -24.83
N ASN A 59 13.82 -1.09 -25.07
CA ASN A 59 12.47 -1.64 -25.00
C ASN A 59 12.04 -2.06 -23.59
N PHE A 60 12.84 -1.78 -22.55
CA PHE A 60 12.47 -2.00 -21.16
C PHE A 60 11.92 -0.71 -20.54
N HIS A 61 10.66 -0.72 -20.13
CA HIS A 61 9.91 0.50 -19.82
C HIS A 61 9.63 0.75 -18.33
N GLY A 62 9.68 -0.28 -17.48
CA GLY A 62 9.42 -0.08 -16.05
C GLY A 62 9.32 -1.37 -15.25
N LEU A 63 9.21 -1.22 -13.93
CA LEU A 63 9.16 -2.32 -12.98
C LEU A 63 8.08 -2.05 -11.92
N THR A 64 7.31 -3.07 -11.55
CA THR A 64 6.75 -3.10 -10.19
C THR A 64 7.86 -3.48 -9.21
N VAL A 65 7.87 -2.87 -8.04
CA VAL A 65 8.87 -3.09 -7.00
C VAL A 65 8.16 -3.60 -5.75
N THR A 66 8.63 -4.71 -5.18
CA THR A 66 8.14 -5.21 -3.90
C THR A 66 9.27 -5.51 -2.93
N ILE A 67 8.94 -6.04 -1.76
CA ILE A 67 9.88 -6.37 -0.68
C ILE A 67 11.04 -7.21 -1.24
N PRO A 68 12.30 -6.90 -0.85
CA PRO A 68 12.72 -5.88 0.11
C PRO A 68 13.06 -4.51 -0.51
N HIS A 69 12.81 -4.31 -1.79
CA HIS A 69 13.43 -3.23 -2.59
C HIS A 69 12.73 -1.87 -2.51
N LYS A 70 11.49 -1.80 -1.98
CA LYS A 70 10.65 -0.59 -2.07
C LYS A 70 11.31 0.68 -1.52
N SER A 71 12.07 0.58 -0.42
CA SER A 71 12.77 1.75 0.16
C SER A 71 14.09 2.04 -0.54
N ALA A 72 14.84 1.00 -0.93
CA ALA A 72 16.14 1.17 -1.58
C ALA A 72 16.02 1.81 -2.97
N VAL A 73 14.95 1.51 -3.72
CA VAL A 73 14.71 2.10 -5.05
C VAL A 73 14.47 3.62 -5.01
N VAL A 74 14.05 4.17 -3.86
CA VAL A 74 13.84 5.62 -3.71
C VAL A 74 15.12 6.39 -4.04
N GLU A 75 16.27 5.94 -3.52
CA GLU A 75 17.57 6.58 -3.73
C GLU A 75 18.11 6.39 -5.16
N LEU A 76 17.56 5.44 -5.91
CA LEU A 76 17.95 5.16 -7.29
C LEU A 76 17.12 5.96 -8.31
N CYS A 77 16.01 6.55 -7.90
CA CYS A 77 15.14 7.31 -8.78
C CYS A 77 15.74 8.69 -9.09
N ASP A 78 15.71 9.07 -10.37
CA ASP A 78 16.07 10.41 -10.81
C ASP A 78 14.99 11.42 -10.39
N LEU A 79 13.72 10.98 -10.35
CA LEU A 79 12.55 11.76 -9.93
C LEU A 79 11.56 10.87 -9.15
N LEU A 80 10.83 11.48 -8.22
CA LEU A 80 9.75 10.82 -7.49
C LEU A 80 8.44 11.57 -7.72
N ASP A 81 7.37 10.82 -7.94
CA ASP A 81 6.01 11.37 -7.89
C ASP A 81 5.62 11.64 -6.42
N THR A 82 4.64 12.52 -6.20
CA THR A 82 4.26 13.03 -4.87
C THR A 82 3.99 11.93 -3.84
N GLU A 83 3.34 10.84 -4.24
CA GLU A 83 3.06 9.71 -3.36
C GLU A 83 4.35 8.99 -2.92
N ALA A 84 5.33 8.81 -3.80
CA ALA A 84 6.61 8.22 -3.44
C ALA A 84 7.47 9.16 -2.59
N GLU A 85 7.48 10.47 -2.88
CA GLU A 85 8.15 11.47 -2.04
C GLU A 85 7.58 11.46 -0.62
N THR A 86 6.26 11.43 -0.52
CA THR A 86 5.57 11.49 0.75
C THR A 86 5.76 10.19 1.52
N THR A 87 5.71 9.02 0.88
CA THR A 87 5.81 7.73 1.58
C THR A 87 7.23 7.24 1.80
N GLN A 88 8.21 7.77 1.07
CA GLN A 88 9.60 7.28 1.03
C GLN A 88 9.66 5.77 0.74
N ALA A 89 8.81 5.34 -0.18
CA ALA A 89 8.76 3.99 -0.71
C ALA A 89 8.29 4.07 -2.16
N VAL A 90 8.78 3.16 -2.99
CA VAL A 90 8.43 3.07 -4.41
C VAL A 90 7.97 1.64 -4.70
N ASN A 91 6.75 1.48 -5.21
CA ASN A 91 6.22 0.18 -5.66
C ASN A 91 6.12 0.08 -7.19
N TRP A 92 6.42 1.17 -7.90
CA TRP A 92 6.43 1.24 -9.35
C TRP A 92 7.49 2.21 -9.84
N ILE A 93 8.27 1.81 -10.84
CA ILE A 93 9.21 2.68 -11.55
C ILE A 93 8.97 2.62 -13.04
N LYS A 94 9.25 3.71 -13.73
CA LYS A 94 9.28 3.79 -15.20
C LYS A 94 10.51 4.54 -15.68
N PHE A 95 10.97 4.22 -16.88
CA PHE A 95 11.94 5.03 -17.60
C PHE A 95 11.19 6.03 -18.50
N ASP A 96 11.53 7.32 -18.41
CA ASP A 96 11.04 8.32 -19.35
C ASP A 96 11.75 8.23 -20.72
N ASN A 97 11.40 9.14 -21.64
CA ASN A 97 12.01 9.20 -22.97
C ASN A 97 13.52 9.50 -22.95
N ASN A 98 14.02 10.15 -21.90
CA ASN A 98 15.43 10.42 -21.67
C ASN A 98 16.09 9.36 -20.78
N ARG A 99 15.40 8.24 -20.53
CA ARG A 99 15.79 7.15 -19.65
C ARG A 99 15.97 7.56 -18.18
N LYS A 100 15.40 8.68 -17.74
CA LYS A 100 15.32 9.02 -16.31
C LYS A 100 14.36 8.07 -15.61
N LEU A 101 14.75 7.59 -14.43
CA LEU A 101 13.97 6.69 -13.59
C LEU A 101 13.01 7.51 -12.73
N ILE A 102 11.71 7.33 -12.95
CA ILE A 102 10.65 7.98 -12.20
C ILE A 102 10.00 6.94 -11.29
N GLY A 103 9.97 7.20 -9.98
CA GLY A 103 9.36 6.33 -8.97
C GLY A 103 8.01 6.84 -8.47
N ASN A 104 7.08 5.91 -8.24
CA ASN A 104 5.77 6.18 -7.66
C ASN A 104 5.38 5.07 -6.66
N ASN A 105 4.44 5.37 -5.77
CA ASN A 105 3.84 4.44 -4.84
C ASN A 105 2.31 4.43 -4.96
N PHE A 106 1.79 3.32 -5.47
CA PHE A 106 0.36 3.12 -5.65
C PHE A 106 -0.31 2.32 -4.53
N ASP A 107 0.40 1.87 -3.49
CA ASP A 107 -0.19 1.01 -2.44
C ASP A 107 -1.38 1.71 -1.75
N GLY A 108 -1.20 2.95 -1.31
CA GLY A 108 -2.24 3.73 -0.62
C GLY A 108 -3.41 4.05 -1.53
N LYS A 109 -3.14 4.60 -2.72
CA LYS A 109 -4.17 4.93 -3.72
C LYS A 109 -4.93 3.69 -4.20
N GLY A 110 -4.26 2.56 -4.32
CA GLY A 110 -4.85 1.26 -4.66
C GLY A 110 -5.90 0.86 -3.63
N PHE A 111 -5.54 0.91 -2.34
CA PHE A 111 -6.48 0.62 -1.25
C PHE A 111 -7.69 1.58 -1.25
N ILE A 112 -7.44 2.89 -1.36
CA ILE A 112 -8.52 3.90 -1.42
C ILE A 112 -9.44 3.65 -2.62
N ASN A 113 -8.90 3.40 -3.80
CA ASN A 113 -9.70 3.11 -4.99
C ASN A 113 -10.52 1.83 -4.83
N GLY A 114 -9.95 0.77 -4.23
CA GLY A 114 -10.66 -0.44 -3.88
C GLY A 114 -11.85 -0.16 -2.97
N PHE A 115 -11.64 0.66 -1.94
CA PHE A 115 -12.68 1.08 -1.01
C PHE A 115 -13.79 1.89 -1.69
N LEU A 116 -13.44 2.91 -2.46
CA LEU A 116 -14.40 3.77 -3.16
C LEU A 116 -15.18 3.01 -4.25
N SER A 117 -14.58 2.00 -4.89
CA SER A 117 -15.25 1.18 -5.91
C SER A 117 -16.44 0.38 -5.37
N GLN A 118 -16.52 0.20 -4.06
CA GLN A 118 -17.65 -0.45 -3.37
C GLN A 118 -18.74 0.56 -2.94
N ASN A 119 -18.72 1.79 -3.47
CA ASN A 119 -19.62 2.90 -3.14
C ASN A 119 -19.52 3.38 -1.67
N HIS A 120 -18.40 3.10 -0.99
CA HIS A 120 -18.13 3.69 0.32
C HIS A 120 -17.71 5.16 0.18
N GLN A 121 -17.93 5.95 1.23
CA GLN A 121 -17.54 7.37 1.30
C GLN A 121 -16.52 7.60 2.42
N LEU A 122 -15.51 8.43 2.15
CA LEU A 122 -14.48 8.82 3.12
C LEU A 122 -14.64 10.27 3.62
N SER A 123 -15.30 11.13 2.85
CA SER A 123 -15.46 12.54 3.23
C SER A 123 -16.20 12.68 4.56
N ASN A 124 -15.66 13.52 5.45
CA ASN A 124 -16.19 13.79 6.79
C ASN A 124 -16.30 12.56 7.72
N LYS A 125 -15.53 11.50 7.45
CA LYS A 125 -15.48 10.25 8.25
C LYS A 125 -14.35 10.23 9.27
N ILE A 126 -14.54 9.51 10.37
CA ILE A 126 -13.51 9.26 11.38
C ILE A 126 -12.89 7.89 11.10
N ILE A 127 -11.59 7.85 10.83
CA ILE A 127 -10.88 6.64 10.41
C ILE A 127 -9.90 6.19 11.48
N GLY A 128 -9.96 4.92 11.89
CA GLY A 128 -8.94 4.26 12.70
C GLY A 128 -7.94 3.53 11.82
N LEU A 129 -6.65 3.79 11.99
CA LEU A 129 -5.57 3.11 11.28
C LEU A 129 -4.64 2.41 12.29
N PHE A 130 -4.67 1.08 12.27
CA PHE A 130 -3.80 0.26 13.12
C PHE A 130 -2.51 -0.06 12.36
N GLY A 131 -1.39 0.45 12.86
CA GLY A 131 -0.06 0.26 12.27
C GLY A 131 0.55 1.54 11.71
N SER A 132 1.87 1.52 11.56
CA SER A 132 2.66 2.59 10.96
C SER A 132 3.82 2.05 10.09
N GLY A 133 3.67 0.83 9.57
CA GLY A 133 4.59 0.25 8.57
C GLY A 133 4.38 0.86 7.18
N GLY A 134 5.16 0.43 6.18
CA GLY A 134 5.14 1.04 4.83
C GLY A 134 3.75 1.12 4.19
N ALA A 135 2.96 0.05 4.28
CA ALA A 135 1.57 0.05 3.76
C ALA A 135 0.66 1.01 4.56
N ALA A 136 0.78 1.03 5.90
CA ALA A 136 0.04 1.97 6.75
C ALA A 136 0.40 3.43 6.46
N VAL A 137 1.69 3.71 6.20
CA VAL A 137 2.16 5.04 5.79
C VAL A 137 1.54 5.43 4.45
N ALA A 138 1.56 4.53 3.46
CA ALA A 138 0.93 4.79 2.16
C ALA A 138 -0.57 5.06 2.28
N ILE A 139 -1.30 4.21 3.00
CA ILE A 139 -2.75 4.36 3.22
C ILE A 139 -3.06 5.63 4.01
N GLY A 140 -2.35 5.90 5.11
CA GLY A 140 -2.53 7.10 5.92
C GLY A 140 -2.31 8.39 5.14
N CYS A 141 -1.27 8.42 4.28
CA CYS A 141 -1.03 9.55 3.40
C CYS A 141 -2.11 9.70 2.33
N SER A 142 -2.58 8.59 1.72
CA SER A 142 -3.68 8.65 0.75
C SER A 142 -5.01 9.10 1.38
N LEU A 143 -5.36 8.60 2.57
CA LEU A 143 -6.55 9.04 3.32
C LEU A 143 -6.57 10.54 3.56
N ALA A 144 -5.41 11.16 3.76
CA ALA A 144 -5.30 12.59 4.02
C ALA A 144 -5.69 13.47 2.81
N TYR A 145 -5.80 12.91 1.61
CA TYR A 145 -6.31 13.59 0.43
C TYR A 145 -7.83 13.43 0.23
N GLU A 146 -8.50 12.57 1.01
CA GLU A 146 -9.91 12.17 0.79
C GLU A 146 -10.93 13.00 1.60
N GLY A 147 -10.49 14.07 2.25
CA GLY A 147 -11.37 14.95 3.03
C GLY A 147 -11.99 14.28 4.27
N ILE A 148 -11.28 13.32 4.87
CA ILE A 148 -11.69 12.68 6.13
C ILE A 148 -11.76 13.71 7.28
N LYS A 149 -12.60 13.45 8.28
CA LYS A 149 -12.78 14.35 9.45
C LYS A 149 -11.64 14.21 10.45
N GLU A 150 -11.24 12.98 10.74
CA GLU A 150 -10.21 12.67 11.72
C GLU A 150 -9.53 11.34 11.39
N LEU A 151 -8.20 11.30 11.54
CA LEU A 151 -7.42 10.08 11.50
C LEU A 151 -6.92 9.74 12.90
N LYS A 152 -7.30 8.56 13.40
CA LYS A 152 -6.81 7.98 14.65
C LYS A 152 -5.76 6.92 14.33
N ILE A 153 -4.49 7.17 14.64
CA ILE A 153 -3.39 6.24 14.38
C ILE A 153 -3.10 5.47 15.67
N VAL A 154 -3.19 4.14 15.61
CA VAL A 154 -2.88 3.26 16.74
C VAL A 154 -1.64 2.45 16.38
N ASN A 155 -0.60 2.51 17.22
CA ASN A 155 0.60 1.70 17.00
C ASN A 155 1.30 1.32 18.30
N ARG A 156 2.00 0.18 18.29
CA ARG A 156 2.84 -0.25 19.42
C ARG A 156 3.94 0.73 19.76
N ASP A 157 4.51 1.32 18.71
CA ASP A 157 5.59 2.30 18.77
C ASP A 157 4.98 3.67 18.45
N ILE A 158 4.76 4.45 19.50
CA ILE A 158 4.16 5.79 19.42
C ILE A 158 5.03 6.74 18.58
N ASN A 159 6.35 6.56 18.56
CA ASN A 159 7.24 7.43 17.78
C ASN A 159 6.98 7.24 16.29
N LYS A 160 6.87 6.00 15.82
CA LYS A 160 6.51 5.73 14.41
C LYS A 160 5.13 6.27 14.02
N ALA A 161 4.15 6.22 14.92
CA ALA A 161 2.85 6.83 14.66
C ALA A 161 2.93 8.36 14.59
N ASN A 162 3.73 8.98 15.47
CA ASN A 162 4.01 10.41 15.42
C ASN A 162 4.76 10.82 14.15
N ASP A 163 5.65 9.98 13.62
CA ASP A 163 6.34 10.25 12.37
C ASP A 163 5.38 10.21 11.18
N LEU A 164 4.43 9.27 11.16
CA LEU A 164 3.33 9.27 10.17
C LEU A 164 2.48 10.54 10.31
N LYS A 165 2.12 10.95 11.53
CA LYS A 165 1.40 12.21 11.78
C LYS A 165 2.18 13.42 11.25
N LYS A 166 3.48 13.53 11.54
CA LYS A 166 4.34 14.63 11.04
C LYS A 166 4.39 14.64 9.51
N ARG A 167 4.51 13.46 8.89
CA ARG A 167 4.51 13.28 7.44
C ARG A 167 3.20 13.73 6.81
N ILE A 168 2.05 13.40 7.40
CA ILE A 168 0.76 13.89 6.90
C ILE A 168 0.62 15.40 7.10
N ASN A 169 1.03 15.91 8.26
CA ASN A 169 0.98 17.34 8.56
C ASN A 169 1.90 18.20 7.68
N SER A 170 2.89 17.63 6.98
CA SER A 170 3.72 18.41 6.06
C SER A 170 2.94 18.91 4.84
N PHE A 171 1.89 18.19 4.43
CA PHE A 171 1.06 18.54 3.27
C PHE A 171 -0.44 18.75 3.60
N ASN A 172 -0.93 18.26 4.74
CA ASN A 172 -2.30 18.53 5.22
C ASN A 172 -2.32 18.86 6.71
N LYS A 173 -2.02 20.13 7.04
CA LYS A 173 -1.97 20.65 8.42
C LYS A 173 -3.33 20.74 9.12
N GLN A 174 -4.42 20.74 8.36
CA GLN A 174 -5.77 20.96 8.90
C GLN A 174 -6.42 19.65 9.33
N LEU A 175 -5.93 18.50 8.83
CA LEU A 175 -6.44 17.20 9.22
C LEU A 175 -6.22 16.97 10.73
N LYS A 176 -7.30 16.67 11.44
CA LYS A 176 -7.21 16.23 12.84
C LYS A 176 -6.59 14.84 12.88
N ILE A 177 -5.41 14.73 13.51
CA ILE A 177 -4.72 13.44 13.71
C ILE A 177 -4.47 13.20 15.18
N THR A 178 -5.06 12.12 15.70
CA THR A 178 -4.88 11.65 17.08
C THR A 178 -4.02 10.40 17.06
N VAL A 179 -3.00 10.35 17.90
CA VAL A 179 -2.07 9.20 18.02
C VAL A 179 -2.35 8.51 19.33
N PHE A 180 -2.49 7.19 19.28
CA PHE A 180 -2.75 6.33 20.42
C PHE A 180 -1.70 5.23 20.53
N SER A 181 -1.52 4.74 21.76
CA SER A 181 -0.76 3.52 22.01
C SER A 181 -1.65 2.30 21.73
N GLN A 182 -1.06 1.12 21.58
CA GLN A 182 -1.83 -0.12 21.45
C GLN A 182 -2.58 -0.54 22.73
N TYR A 183 -2.31 0.10 23.87
CA TYR A 183 -2.92 -0.22 25.17
C TYR A 183 -4.00 0.77 25.59
N ASP A 184 -4.01 1.96 24.97
CA ASP A 184 -4.90 3.06 25.31
C ASP A 184 -5.28 3.79 24.03
N TYR A 185 -6.43 3.40 23.48
CA TYR A 185 -7.01 3.94 22.25
C TYR A 185 -8.53 3.99 22.33
N ASP A 186 -9.14 4.92 21.60
CA ASP A 186 -10.59 5.02 21.43
C ASP A 186 -10.95 4.89 19.95
N ILE A 187 -11.74 3.87 19.61
CA ILE A 187 -12.23 3.59 18.26
C ILE A 187 -13.76 3.57 18.17
N ASN A 188 -14.46 3.91 19.25
CA ASN A 188 -15.91 3.70 19.38
C ASN A 188 -16.73 4.62 18.46
N ASN A 189 -16.12 5.68 17.94
CA ASN A 189 -16.74 6.61 17.00
C ASN A 189 -16.16 6.54 15.58
N CYS A 190 -15.35 5.54 15.27
CA CYS A 190 -14.81 5.35 13.92
C CYS A 190 -15.89 4.84 12.96
N ASP A 191 -15.92 5.42 11.76
CA ASP A 191 -16.74 4.96 10.64
C ASP A 191 -16.04 3.83 9.85
N LEU A 192 -14.71 3.84 9.84
CA LEU A 192 -13.85 2.84 9.19
C LEU A 192 -12.65 2.56 10.10
N ILE A 193 -12.32 1.29 10.28
CA ILE A 193 -11.09 0.87 10.95
C ILE A 193 -10.30 -0.05 10.04
N ILE A 194 -9.03 0.28 9.81
CA ILE A 194 -8.13 -0.42 8.90
C ILE A 194 -7.03 -1.09 9.73
N ASN A 195 -6.95 -2.42 9.66
CA ASN A 195 -5.76 -3.15 10.07
C ASN A 195 -4.70 -3.05 8.98
N ALA A 196 -3.64 -2.29 9.26
CA ALA A 196 -2.43 -2.19 8.45
C ALA A 196 -1.20 -2.76 9.19
N THR A 197 -1.43 -3.65 10.17
CA THR A 197 -0.39 -4.37 10.91
C THR A 197 -0.11 -5.74 10.30
N SER A 198 0.86 -6.46 10.87
CA SER A 198 1.11 -7.87 10.54
C SER A 198 0.19 -8.85 11.30
N LEU A 199 -0.65 -8.39 12.22
CA LEU A 199 -1.53 -9.25 13.02
C LEU A 199 -2.64 -9.81 12.13
N GLY A 200 -2.63 -11.12 11.93
CA GLY A 200 -3.55 -11.83 11.05
C GLY A 200 -2.83 -12.68 9.99
N LEU A 201 -1.52 -12.45 9.79
CA LEU A 201 -0.70 -13.24 8.88
C LEU A 201 -0.46 -14.65 9.42
N LYS A 202 -0.30 -14.80 10.74
CA LYS A 202 -0.10 -16.11 11.36
C LYS A 202 -1.40 -16.64 11.96
N LYS A 203 -1.58 -17.96 11.87
CA LYS A 203 -2.76 -18.66 12.40
C LYS A 203 -3.03 -18.38 13.89
N ASN A 204 -1.99 -18.10 14.68
CA ASN A 204 -2.09 -17.86 16.12
C ASN A 204 -2.03 -16.37 16.50
N ASP A 205 -1.99 -15.45 15.54
CA ASP A 205 -2.03 -14.03 15.84
C ASP A 205 -3.34 -13.66 16.56
N GLN A 206 -3.23 -12.70 17.47
CA GLN A 206 -4.37 -12.04 18.09
C GLN A 206 -5.00 -11.06 17.10
N VAL A 207 -6.26 -10.68 17.35
CA VAL A 207 -6.88 -9.58 16.60
C VAL A 207 -6.31 -8.23 17.07
N PRO A 208 -6.14 -7.25 16.17
CA PRO A 208 -5.52 -5.97 16.51
C PRO A 208 -6.36 -5.10 17.45
N PHE A 209 -7.68 -5.33 17.51
CA PHE A 209 -8.61 -4.64 18.39
C PHE A 209 -9.88 -5.49 18.59
N ASP A 210 -10.64 -5.16 19.62
CA ASP A 210 -11.95 -5.77 19.88
C ASP A 210 -13.01 -5.14 18.97
N VAL A 211 -13.56 -5.93 18.04
CA VAL A 211 -14.56 -5.45 17.08
C VAL A 211 -15.91 -5.16 17.75
N THR A 212 -16.17 -5.69 18.94
CA THR A 212 -17.45 -5.52 19.64
C THR A 212 -17.66 -4.08 20.15
N THR A 213 -16.59 -3.32 20.33
CA THR A 213 -16.62 -1.91 20.77
C THR A 213 -16.98 -0.94 19.64
N THR A 214 -16.96 -1.42 18.39
CA THR A 214 -17.20 -0.60 17.19
C THR A 214 -18.69 -0.34 16.95
N GLN A 215 -19.01 0.75 16.26
CA GLN A 215 -20.40 1.05 15.88
C GLN A 215 -20.95 0.02 14.89
N PRO A 216 -22.28 -0.26 14.88
CA PRO A 216 -22.89 -1.21 13.95
C PRO A 216 -22.57 -1.00 12.47
N LYS A 217 -22.41 0.26 12.05
CA LYS A 217 -22.11 0.64 10.67
C LYS A 217 -20.61 0.85 10.40
N CYS A 218 -19.74 0.62 11.39
CA CYS A 218 -18.30 0.74 11.23
C CYS A 218 -17.80 -0.33 10.25
N ILE A 219 -17.12 0.09 9.19
CA ILE A 219 -16.52 -0.81 8.22
C ILE A 219 -15.17 -1.30 8.78
N ILE A 220 -14.96 -2.61 8.77
CA ILE A 220 -13.70 -3.21 9.23
C ILE A 220 -12.90 -3.66 8.01
N ALA A 221 -11.73 -3.08 7.83
CA ALA A 221 -10.83 -3.38 6.73
C ALA A 221 -9.55 -4.06 7.21
N ASP A 222 -8.99 -4.95 6.38
CA ASP A 222 -7.72 -5.61 6.65
C ASP A 222 -6.88 -5.68 5.37
N ILE A 223 -5.66 -5.14 5.40
CA ILE A 223 -4.79 -5.09 4.20
C ILE A 223 -4.14 -6.45 3.90
N ILE A 224 -4.29 -7.43 4.79
CA ILE A 224 -3.74 -8.76 4.61
C ILE A 224 -4.53 -9.48 3.50
N MET A 225 -3.85 -9.75 2.39
CA MET A 225 -4.44 -10.46 1.24
C MET A 225 -4.40 -11.99 1.40
N GLN A 226 -3.51 -12.51 2.25
CA GLN A 226 -3.37 -13.95 2.48
C GLN A 226 -3.08 -14.23 3.96
N PRO A 227 -3.99 -14.93 4.67
CA PRO A 227 -5.30 -15.42 4.20
C PRO A 227 -6.27 -14.28 3.84
N GLU A 228 -7.15 -14.48 2.87
CA GLU A 228 -8.14 -13.47 2.43
C GLU A 228 -9.10 -13.10 3.56
N GLU A 229 -9.60 -14.08 4.33
CA GLU A 229 -10.47 -13.85 5.48
C GLU A 229 -9.69 -14.04 6.79
N THR A 230 -9.14 -12.94 7.32
CA THR A 230 -8.41 -12.92 8.59
C THR A 230 -9.35 -13.14 9.79
N LYS A 231 -8.77 -13.43 10.97
CA LYS A 231 -9.56 -13.54 12.22
C LYS A 231 -10.37 -12.27 12.50
N LEU A 232 -9.79 -11.10 12.20
CA LEU A 232 -10.45 -9.81 12.37
C LEU A 232 -11.71 -9.73 11.51
N LEU A 233 -11.59 -9.98 10.20
CA LEU A 233 -12.72 -9.93 9.27
C LEU A 233 -13.79 -10.97 9.61
N LYS A 234 -13.39 -12.17 10.05
CA LYS A 234 -14.34 -13.19 10.53
C LYS A 234 -15.14 -12.72 11.73
N GLN A 235 -14.48 -12.16 12.74
CA GLN A 235 -15.17 -11.64 13.93
C GLN A 235 -16.12 -10.49 13.58
N ALA A 236 -15.67 -9.56 12.72
CA ALA A 236 -16.50 -8.46 12.23
C ALA A 236 -17.77 -8.97 11.55
N LYS A 237 -17.64 -9.93 10.63
CA LYS A 237 -18.76 -10.55 9.91
C LYS A 237 -19.73 -11.29 10.84
N LEU A 238 -19.21 -12.04 11.82
CA LEU A 238 -20.02 -12.78 12.79
C LEU A 238 -20.95 -11.88 13.62
N ILE A 239 -20.51 -10.67 13.94
CA ILE A 239 -21.31 -9.70 14.70
C ILE A 239 -22.03 -8.68 13.80
N GLY A 240 -22.04 -8.91 12.48
CA GLY A 240 -22.79 -8.12 11.51
C GLY A 240 -22.16 -6.76 11.14
N ARG A 241 -20.84 -6.60 11.27
CA ARG A 241 -20.14 -5.42 10.75
C ARG A 241 -19.88 -5.55 9.24
N PRO A 242 -20.02 -4.47 8.46
CA PRO A 242 -19.50 -4.40 7.11
C PRO A 242 -17.98 -4.65 7.10
N ILE A 243 -17.47 -5.32 6.07
CA ILE A 243 -16.05 -5.62 5.92
C ILE A 243 -15.50 -5.13 4.57
N HIS A 244 -14.20 -4.88 4.53
CA HIS A 244 -13.45 -4.57 3.31
C HIS A 244 -12.15 -5.39 3.26
N TYR A 245 -11.92 -6.06 2.15
CA TYR A 245 -10.69 -6.83 1.92
C TYR A 245 -9.59 -5.92 1.36
N GLY A 246 -8.33 -6.27 1.63
CA GLY A 246 -7.14 -5.56 1.16
C GLY A 246 -6.79 -5.74 -0.31
#